data_AF-A0A965LTK8-F1
#
_entry.id   AF-A0A965LTK8-F1
#
_cell.length_a   1.000
_cell.length_b   1.000
_cell.length_c   1.000
_cell.angle_alpha   90.00
_cell.angle_beta   90.00
_cell.angle_gamma   90.00
#
_symmetry.space_group_name_H-M   'P 1'
#
loop_
_entity.id
_entity.type
_entity.pdbx_description
1 polymer ?
#
loop_
_entity_poly.entity_id
_entity_poly.type
_entity_poly.pdbx_seq_one_letter_code
_entity_poly.pdbx_strand_id
1 'polypeptide(L)' 'HTIKNQEDSVAQDVARIRSHPLVPKNVPIYGYIYDVKTGTILPVDC' A
#
# COMPACT_ATOMS: atom_id res chain seq x y z
N HIS A 1 0.79 3.60 18.96
CA HIS A 1 -0.46 3.43 18.21
C HIS A 1 -0.30 2.23 17.30
N THR A 2 -1.03 1.14 17.57
CA THR A 2 -1.03 -0.05 16.72
C THR A 2 -2.01 0.19 15.58
N ILE A 3 -1.54 0.17 14.33
CA ILE A 3 -2.41 0.17 13.15
C ILE A 3 -3.20 -1.14 13.19
N LYS A 4 -4.52 -1.04 13.31
CA LYS A 4 -5.39 -2.21 13.53
C LYS A 4 -5.51 -3.10 12.29
N ASN A 5 -5.49 -2.49 11.10
CA ASN A 5 -5.48 -3.21 9.84
C ASN A 5 -4.43 -2.60 8.90
N GLN A 6 -3.39 -3.37 8.62
CA GLN A 6 -2.27 -2.93 7.78
C GLN A 6 -2.66 -2.88 6.31
N GLU A 7 -3.57 -3.76 5.88
CA GLU A 7 -4.09 -3.82 4.50
C GLU A 7 -4.84 -2.53 4.16
N ASP A 8 -5.76 -2.12 5.04
CA ASP A 8 -6.53 -0.87 4.86
C ASP A 8 -5.62 0.36 4.82
N SER A 9 -4.58 0.40 5.66
CA SER A 9 -3.63 1.51 5.69
C SER A 9 -2.85 1.61 4.38
N VAL A 10 -2.34 0.48 3.88
CA VAL A 10 -1.59 0.42 2.62
C VAL A 10 -2.49 0.79 1.44
N ALA A 11 -3.72 0.27 1.40
CA ALA A 11 -4.68 0.60 0.35
C ALA A 11 -5.02 2.10 0.33
N GLN A 12 -5.23 2.71 1.52
CA GLN A 12 -5.51 4.14 1.63
C GLN A 12 -4.32 5.00 1.17
N ASP A 13 -3.10 4.60 1.52
CA ASP A 13 -1.88 5.30 1.07
C ASP A 13 -1.69 5.19 -0.44
N VAL A 14 -1.92 4.00 -1.03
CA VAL A 14 -1.89 3.79 -2.49
C VAL A 14 -2.91 4.69 -3.18
N ALA A 15 -4.15 4.74 -2.68
CA ALA A 15 -5.20 5.62 -3.23
C ALA A 15 -4.82 7.11 -3.12
N ARG A 16 -4.19 7.51 -2.01
CA ARG A 16 -3.72 8.88 -1.80
C ARG A 16 -2.61 9.28 -2.76
N ILE A 17 -1.64 8.39 -2.99
CA ILE A 17 -0.55 8.63 -3.94
C ILE A 17 -1.10 8.70 -5.37
N ARG A 18 -2.00 7.78 -5.74
CA ARG A 18 -2.62 7.73 -7.07
C ARG A 18 -3.46 8.96 -7.40
N SER A 19 -4.09 9.57 -6.39
CA SER A 19 -4.89 10.79 -6.54
C SER A 19 -4.06 12.08 -6.44
N HIS A 20 -2.76 11.98 -6.15
CA HIS A 20 -1.93 13.16 -5.93
C HIS A 20 -1.56 13.86 -7.24
N PRO A 21 -1.67 15.21 -7.34
CA PRO A 21 -1.45 15.94 -8.59
C PRO A 21 -0.01 15.87 -9.13
N LEU A 22 0.95 15.47 -8.30
CA LEU A 22 2.36 15.27 -8.70
C LEU A 22 2.65 13.87 -9.24
N VAL A 23 1.67 12.95 -9.19
CA VAL A 23 1.83 11.58 -9.67
C VAL A 23 1.08 11.43 -11.01
N PRO A 24 1.80 11.14 -12.11
CA PRO A 24 1.17 10.91 -13.40
C PRO A 24 0.26 9.66 -13.38
N LYS A 25 -0.93 9.76 -14.00
CA LYS A 25 -1.95 8.68 -14.01
C LYS A 25 -1.51 7.38 -14.68
N ASN A 26 -0.46 7.42 -15.48
CA ASN A 26 0.08 6.27 -16.21
C ASN A 26 1.12 5.47 -15.41
N VAL A 27 1.51 5.93 -14.21
CA VAL A 27 2.48 5.20 -13.37
C VAL A 27 1.74 4.12 -12.58
N PRO A 28 2.09 2.83 -12.75
CA PRO A 28 1.51 1.76 -11.94
C PRO A 28 2.03 1.85 -10.50
N ILE A 29 1.13 1.73 -9.53
CA ILE A 29 1.42 1.78 -8.10
C ILE A 29 0.88 0.51 -7.47
N TYR A 30 1.71 -0.16 -6.66
CA TYR A 30 1.39 -1.40 -5.97
C TYR A 30 1.66 -1.27 -4.48
N GLY A 31 0.83 -1.90 -3.66
CA GLY A 31 0.99 -2.00 -2.21
C GLY A 31 1.47 -3.39 -1.79
N TYR A 32 2.37 -3.45 -0.82
CA TYR A 32 2.88 -4.70 -0.26
C TYR A 32 3.01 -4.61 1.25
N ILE A 33 2.79 -5.73 1.94
CA ILE A 33 3.03 -5.89 3.37
C ILE A 33 4.18 -6.86 3.56
N TYR A 34 5.16 -6.44 4.36
CA TYR A 34 6.27 -7.29 4.75
C TYR A 34 5.93 -8.02 6.06
N ASP A 35 5.87 -9.35 6.02
CA ASP A 35 5.71 -10.18 7.22
C ASP A 35 7.08 -10.46 7.84
N VAL A 36 7.36 -9.77 8.95
CA VAL A 36 8.62 -9.91 9.70
C VAL A 36 8.84 -11.30 10.31
N LYS A 37 7.80 -12.12 10.46
CA LYS A 37 7.91 -13.46 11.05
C LYS A 37 8.38 -14.49 10.04
N THR A 38 7.92 -14.37 8.80
CA THR A 38 8.19 -15.33 7.72
C THR A 38 9.20 -14.80 6.71
N GLY A 39 9.45 -13.49 6.70
CA GLY A 39 10.28 -12.82 5.70
C GLY A 39 9.58 -12.67 4.34
N THR A 40 8.27 -12.92 4.27
CA THR A 40 7.52 -12.87 3.02
C THR A 40 7.02 -11.47 2.71
N ILE A 41 6.79 -11.20 1.43
CA ILE A 41 6.18 -9.96 0.94
C ILE A 41 4.82 -10.34 0.36
N LEU A 42 3.76 -9.91 1.01
CA LEU A 42 2.38 -10.17 0.61
C LEU A 42 1.86 -8.98 -0.22
N PRO A 43 1.34 -9.22 -1.44
CA PRO A 43 0.68 -8.18 -2.20
C PRO A 43 -0.63 -7.77 -1.50
N VAL A 44 -0.96 -6.49 -1.56
CA VAL A 44 -2.26 -5.96 -1.11
C VAL A 44 -3.12 -5.68 -2.34
N ASP A 45 -4.28 -6.32 -2.41
CA ASP A 45 -5.27 -6.04 -3.46
C ASP A 45 -5.97 -4.71 -3.16
N CYS A 46 -5.74 -3.71 -4.01
CA CYS A 46 -6.20 -2.32 -3.84
C CYS A 46 -6.78 -1.72 -5.11
#